data_AF-A0A3B4VHP4-F1
#
_entry.id   AF-A0A3B4VHP4-F1
#
_cell.length_a   1.000
_cell.length_b   1.000
_cell.length_c   1.000
_cell.angle_alpha   90.00
_cell.angle_beta   90.00
_cell.angle_gamma   90.00
#
_symmetry.space_group_name_H-M   'P 1'
#
loop_
_entity.id
_entity.type
_entity.pdbx_description
1 polymer ?
#
loop_
_entity_poly.entity_id
_entity_poly.type
_entity_poly.pdbx_seq_one_letter_code
_entity_poly.pdbx_strand_id
1 'polypeptide(L)'
;VTMQSCARCRFVVYPAEKINCIDQNWHKACFHCDVCKMVLTANNFVSHKKRPYCSVHNPRNNTFTSVYETPININAKKQTKASSERIYCREREREEDATDRLIQILNTAWYAP
;
A
#
# COMPACT_ATOMS: atom_id res chain seq x y z
N VAL A 1 -46.26 8.03 -19.94
CA VAL A 1 -45.13 7.22 -19.43
C VAL A 1 -43.92 8.14 -19.31
N THR A 2 -43.40 8.39 -18.10
CA THR A 2 -42.20 9.24 -17.95
C THR A 2 -40.97 8.48 -18.44
N MET A 3 -40.42 8.85 -19.59
CA MET A 3 -39.16 8.27 -20.07
C MET A 3 -38.01 8.79 -19.20
N GLN A 4 -37.39 7.89 -18.46
CA GLN A 4 -36.29 8.22 -17.56
C GLN A 4 -34.96 8.13 -18.32
N SER A 5 -34.09 9.13 -18.18
CA SER A 5 -32.79 9.16 -18.84
C SER A 5 -31.66 8.67 -17.92
N CYS A 6 -30.64 8.06 -18.52
CA CYS A 6 -29.47 7.57 -17.81
C CYS A 6 -28.53 8.73 -17.45
N ALA A 7 -28.09 8.80 -16.20
CA ALA A 7 -27.13 9.81 -15.74
C ALA A 7 -25.80 9.82 -16.52
N ARG A 8 -25.33 8.66 -16.99
CA ARG A 8 -24.02 8.51 -17.65
C ARG A 8 -24.09 8.69 -19.16
N CYS A 9 -24.94 7.91 -19.84
CA CYS A 9 -25.01 7.93 -21.30
C CYS A 9 -26.12 8.84 -21.85
N ARG A 10 -26.99 9.38 -20.99
CA ARG A 10 -28.12 10.27 -21.34
C ARG A 10 -29.20 9.67 -22.26
N PHE A 11 -29.07 8.40 -22.64
CA PHE A 11 -30.12 7.66 -23.35
C PHE A 11 -31.24 7.24 -22.41
N VAL A 12 -32.39 6.90 -23.01
CA VAL A 12 -33.57 6.41 -22.29
C VAL A 12 -33.25 5.07 -21.62
N VAL A 13 -33.66 4.94 -20.36
CA VAL A 13 -33.54 3.72 -19.56
C VAL A 13 -34.88 2.99 -19.57
N TYR A 14 -34.90 1.80 -20.17
CA TYR A 14 -36.06 0.93 -20.14
C TYR A 14 -36.23 0.28 -18.76
N PRO A 15 -37.47 -0.05 -18.33
CA PRO A 15 -37.73 -0.65 -17.03
C PRO A 15 -36.92 -1.92 -16.72
N ALA A 16 -36.58 -2.73 -17.74
CA ALA A 16 -35.82 -3.97 -17.58
C ALA A 16 -34.37 -3.76 -17.10
N GLU A 17 -33.76 -2.63 -17.47
CA GLU A 17 -32.37 -2.29 -17.14
C GLU A 17 -32.25 -1.16 -16.13
N LYS A 18 -33.39 -0.69 -15.62
CA LYS A 18 -33.46 0.47 -14.75
C LYS A 18 -32.88 0.16 -13.37
N ILE A 19 -31.89 0.96 -12.98
CA ILE A 19 -31.38 1.06 -11.61
C ILE A 19 -31.63 2.48 -11.11
N ASN A 20 -32.21 2.60 -9.91
CA ASN A 20 -32.33 3.86 -9.19
C ASN A 20 -31.23 3.94 -8.14
N CYS A 21 -30.24 4.81 -8.35
CA CYS A 21 -29.11 4.99 -7.44
C CYS A 21 -28.65 6.46 -7.50
N ILE A 22 -28.22 7.02 -6.37
CA ILE A 22 -27.69 8.40 -6.30
C ILE A 22 -28.72 9.41 -6.81
N ASP A 23 -29.99 9.23 -6.44
CA ASP A 23 -31.14 10.06 -6.86
C ASP A 23 -31.29 10.20 -8.39
N GLN A 24 -30.73 9.27 -9.16
CA GLN A 24 -30.77 9.27 -10.61
C GLN A 24 -31.03 7.86 -11.16
N ASN A 25 -31.42 7.79 -12.43
CA ASN A 25 -31.64 6.53 -13.14
C ASN A 25 -30.39 6.15 -13.94
N TRP A 26 -30.08 4.86 -13.96
CA TRP A 26 -28.91 4.30 -14.63
C TRP A 26 -29.30 3.01 -15.35
N HIS A 27 -28.62 2.69 -16.45
CA HIS A 27 -28.62 1.32 -16.98
C HIS A 27 -27.74 0.43 -16.11
N LYS A 28 -28.09 -0.87 -16.02
CA LYS A 28 -27.23 -1.90 -15.39
C LYS A 28 -25.78 -1.85 -15.88
N ALA A 29 -25.58 -1.74 -17.20
CA ALA A 29 -24.24 -1.64 -17.80
C ALA A 29 -23.55 -0.28 -17.54
N CYS A 30 -24.33 0.80 -17.39
CA CYS A 30 -23.78 2.13 -17.16
C CYS A 30 -23.36 2.34 -15.71
N PHE A 31 -23.84 1.53 -14.77
CA PHE A 31 -23.51 1.68 -13.35
C PHE A 31 -22.21 0.96 -13.00
N HIS A 32 -21.08 1.59 -13.32
CA HIS A 32 -19.74 1.05 -13.07
C HIS A 32 -18.80 2.07 -12.42
N CYS A 33 -17.79 1.59 -11.70
CA CYS A 33 -16.81 2.44 -11.04
C CYS A 33 -16.09 3.34 -12.04
N ASP A 34 -15.96 4.62 -11.73
CA ASP A 34 -15.32 5.58 -12.63
C ASP A 34 -13.83 5.31 -12.87
N VAL A 35 -13.16 4.70 -11.89
CA VAL A 35 -11.71 4.38 -11.92
C VAL A 35 -11.45 3.03 -12.57
N CYS A 36 -11.96 1.92 -11.99
CA CYS A 36 -11.66 0.57 -12.47
C CYS A 36 -12.66 0.02 -13.49
N LYS A 37 -13.72 0.76 -13.84
CA LYS A 37 -14.77 0.35 -14.78
C LYS A 37 -15.52 -0.95 -14.43
N MET A 38 -15.31 -1.50 -13.23
CA MET A 38 -16.05 -2.64 -12.72
C MET A 38 -17.53 -2.27 -12.54
N VAL A 39 -18.44 -3.09 -13.07
CA VAL A 39 -19.88 -2.94 -12.89
C VAL A 39 -20.20 -3.08 -11.40
N LEU A 40 -20.95 -2.11 -10.89
CA LEU A 40 -21.37 -2.06 -9.50
C LEU A 40 -22.85 -2.45 -9.42
N THR A 41 -23.27 -2.85 -8.22
CA THR A 41 -24.67 -3.17 -7.94
C THR A 41 -25.15 -2.23 -6.83
N ALA A 42 -26.46 -2.06 -6.66
CA ALA A 42 -27.04 -1.25 -5.59
C ALA A 42 -26.53 -1.61 -4.18
N ASN A 43 -26.03 -2.83 -3.98
CA ASN A 43 -25.48 -3.29 -2.69
C ASN A 43 -23.96 -3.07 -2.54
N ASN A 44 -23.23 -2.79 -3.63
CA ASN A 44 -21.77 -2.72 -3.64
C ASN A 44 -21.28 -1.48 -4.39
N PHE A 45 -21.72 -0.30 -3.96
CA PHE A 45 -21.23 0.96 -4.49
C PHE A 45 -21.07 1.98 -3.38
N VAL A 46 -20.15 2.92 -3.59
CA VAL A 46 -20.02 4.13 -2.79
C VAL A 46 -20.26 5.31 -3.72
N SER A 47 -21.14 6.23 -3.31
CA SER A 47 -21.37 7.47 -4.05
C SER A 47 -20.41 8.57 -3.59
N HIS A 48 -19.78 9.25 -4.53
CA HIS A 48 -18.96 10.42 -4.24
C HIS A 48 -19.13 11.46 -5.35
N LYS A 49 -19.51 12.70 -4.99
CA LYS A 49 -19.79 13.80 -5.95
C LYS A 49 -20.73 13.38 -7.10
N LYS A 50 -21.80 12.64 -6.78
CA LYS A 50 -22.78 12.09 -7.73
C LYS A 50 -22.21 11.08 -8.76
N ARG A 51 -21.06 10.47 -8.48
CA ARG A 51 -20.46 9.42 -9.31
C ARG A 51 -20.33 8.12 -8.51
N PRO A 52 -20.53 6.95 -9.14
CA PRO A 52 -20.39 5.65 -8.49
C PRO A 52 -18.93 5.19 -8.44
N TYR A 53 -18.47 4.75 -7.27
CA TYR A 53 -17.14 4.18 -7.02
C TYR A 53 -17.26 2.81 -6.36
N CYS A 54 -16.27 1.93 -6.57
CA CYS A 54 -16.16 0.71 -5.78
C CYS A 54 -15.61 1.04 -4.38
N SER A 55 -15.73 0.09 -3.45
CA SER A 55 -15.20 0.25 -2.09
C SER A 55 -13.72 0.63 -2.09
N VAL A 56 -12.89 0.04 -2.96
CA VAL A 56 -11.43 0.26 -3.01
C VAL A 56 -11.03 1.62 -3.60
N HIS A 57 -11.74 2.11 -4.62
CA HIS A 57 -11.43 3.37 -5.30
C HIS A 57 -12.29 4.54 -4.79
N ASN A 58 -12.85 4.42 -3.60
CA ASN A 58 -13.62 5.49 -2.99
C ASN A 58 -12.67 6.63 -2.61
N PRO A 59 -12.84 7.86 -3.15
CA PRO A 59 -11.96 8.98 -2.81
C PRO A 59 -11.94 9.31 -1.31
N ARG A 60 -12.97 8.91 -0.55
CA ARG A 60 -12.99 9.04 0.92
C ARG A 60 -12.19 7.97 1.66
N ASN A 61 -11.90 6.82 1.05
CA ASN A 61 -11.10 5.76 1.66
C ASN A 61 -9.69 5.63 1.07
N ASN A 62 -9.25 6.62 0.29
CA ASN A 62 -7.87 6.77 -0.20
C ASN A 62 -6.87 7.11 0.94
N THR A 63 -7.04 6.54 2.13
CA THR A 63 -5.94 6.40 3.06
C THR A 63 -5.08 5.27 2.52
N PHE A 64 -4.29 5.60 1.51
CA PHE A 64 -3.21 4.81 0.92
C PHE A 64 -2.56 3.95 2.00
N THR A 65 -2.79 2.63 1.96
CA THR A 65 -2.26 1.61 2.88
C THR A 65 -0.74 1.49 2.72
N SER A 66 -0.06 2.55 3.09
CA SER A 66 1.37 2.64 3.19
C SER A 66 1.67 2.34 4.64
N VAL A 67 1.88 1.05 4.89
CA VAL A 67 2.04 0.46 6.21
C VAL A 67 3.44 0.79 6.74
N TYR A 68 3.86 2.06 6.75
CA TYR A 68 5.17 2.44 7.29
C TYR A 68 5.16 2.57 8.82
N GLU A 69 4.00 2.83 9.43
CA GLU A 69 3.86 3.13 10.86
C GLU A 69 3.07 2.08 11.64
N THR A 70 2.94 0.84 11.15
CA THR A 70 2.39 -0.19 12.03
C THR A 70 3.39 -0.56 13.11
N PRO A 71 2.93 -0.88 14.34
CA PRO A 71 3.78 -1.33 15.44
C PRO A 71 4.68 -2.51 15.06
N ILE A 72 4.22 -3.36 14.13
CA ILE A 72 4.99 -4.49 13.60
C ILE A 72 6.14 -4.02 12.71
N ASN A 73 5.90 -3.10 11.75
CA ASN A 73 6.95 -2.60 10.84
C ASN A 73 7.99 -1.76 11.59
N ILE A 74 7.57 -0.90 12.54
CA ILE A 74 8.51 -0.14 13.37
C ILE A 74 9.40 -1.06 14.22
N ASN A 75 8.86 -2.16 14.74
CA ASN A 75 9.63 -3.11 15.54
C ASN A 75 10.59 -3.93 14.68
N ALA A 76 10.17 -4.35 13.48
CA ALA A 76 11.04 -5.00 12.50
C ALA A 76 12.23 -4.11 12.11
N LYS A 77 11.98 -2.82 11.83
CA LYS A 77 13.04 -1.83 11.52
C LYS A 77 14.01 -1.60 12.70
N LYS A 78 13.48 -1.56 13.93
CA LYS A 78 14.33 -1.45 15.14
C LYS A 78 15.21 -2.69 15.31
N GLN A 79 14.66 -3.88 15.07
CA GLN A 79 15.39 -5.13 15.20
C GLN A 79 16.49 -5.28 14.14
N THR A 80 16.23 -4.93 12.88
CA THR A 80 17.24 -4.99 11.81
C THR A 80 18.38 -4.00 12.06
N LYS A 81 18.07 -2.77 12.49
CA LYS A 81 19.08 -1.75 12.84
C LYS A 81 19.97 -2.19 14.00
N ALA A 82 19.38 -2.74 15.06
CA ALA A 82 20.13 -3.24 16.22
C ALA A 82 21.02 -4.44 15.87
N SER A 83 20.56 -5.33 14.98
CA SER A 83 21.35 -6.46 14.48
C SER A 83 22.52 -5.98 13.64
N SER A 84 22.30 -5.01 12.75
CA SER A 84 23.36 -4.48 11.90
C SER A 84 24.43 -3.74 12.70
N GLU A 85 24.06 -2.88 13.65
CA GLU A 85 25.03 -2.14 14.48
C GLU A 85 25.94 -3.08 15.29
N ARG A 86 25.39 -4.18 15.83
CA ARG A 86 26.17 -5.17 16.58
C ARG A 86 27.14 -5.95 15.69
N ILE A 87 26.73 -6.34 14.48
CA ILE A 87 27.60 -7.07 13.56
C ILE A 87 28.75 -6.17 13.09
N TYR A 88 28.46 -4.93 12.67
CA TYR A 88 29.51 -4.01 12.21
C TYR A 88 30.52 -3.65 13.30
N CYS A 89 30.07 -3.39 14.55
CA CYS A 89 31.01 -3.14 15.65
C CYS A 89 31.85 -4.38 15.98
N ARG A 90 31.23 -5.56 16.06
CA ARG A 90 31.92 -6.83 16.39
C ARG A 90 32.90 -7.29 15.31
N GLU A 91 32.65 -6.97 14.05
CA GLU A 91 33.57 -7.26 12.95
C GLU A 91 34.81 -6.36 13.04
N ARG A 92 34.62 -5.05 13.22
CA ARG A 92 35.72 -4.10 13.41
C ARG A 92 36.59 -4.42 14.64
N GLU A 93 35.97 -4.74 15.78
CA GLU A 93 36.69 -5.18 16.99
C GLU A 93 37.54 -6.44 16.74
N ARG A 94 37.04 -7.39 15.92
CA ARG A 94 37.78 -8.61 15.57
C ARG A 94 38.95 -8.34 14.63
N GLU A 95 38.81 -7.37 13.73
CA GLU A 95 39.88 -6.92 12.86
C GLU A 95 40.97 -6.20 13.68
N GLU A 96 40.59 -5.31 14.61
CA GLU A 96 41.50 -4.65 15.55
C GLU A 96 42.26 -5.69 16.40
N ASP A 97 41.54 -6.64 17.03
CA ASP A 97 42.13 -7.76 17.79
C ASP A 97 43.08 -8.62 16.95
N ALA A 98 42.78 -8.83 15.67
CA ALA A 98 43.63 -9.62 14.77
C ALA A 98 44.92 -8.87 14.42
N THR A 99 44.85 -7.56 14.20
CA THR A 99 46.03 -6.72 13.96
C THR A 99 46.93 -6.64 15.18
N ASP A 100 46.37 -6.48 16.38
CA ASP A 100 47.13 -6.46 17.63
C ASP A 100 47.87 -7.78 17.87
N ARG A 101 47.21 -8.92 17.59
CA ARG A 101 47.85 -10.24 17.64
C ARG A 101 49.00 -10.37 16.63
N LEU A 102 48.83 -9.87 15.41
CA LEU A 102 49.88 -9.90 14.39
C LEU A 102 51.07 -9.02 14.77
N ILE A 103 50.83 -7.82 15.30
CA ILE A 103 51.88 -6.92 15.80
C ILE A 103 52.66 -7.59 16.92
N GLN A 104 51.97 -8.27 17.85
CA GLN A 104 52.63 -8.99 18.93
C GLN A 104 53.53 -10.11 18.40
N ILE A 105 53.05 -10.91 17.44
CA ILE A 105 53.83 -11.97 16.81
C ILE A 105 55.08 -11.38 16.13
N LEU A 106 54.92 -10.32 15.34
CA LEU A 106 56.03 -9.65 14.66
C LEU A 106 57.06 -9.10 15.65
N ASN A 107 56.62 -8.44 16.73
CA ASN A 107 57.52 -7.94 17.76
C ASN A 107 58.28 -9.08 18.45
N THR A 108 57.62 -10.19 18.77
CA THR A 108 58.31 -11.36 19.35
C THR A 108 59.30 -12.01 18.40
N ALA A 109 59.05 -11.97 17.08
CA ALA A 109 59.94 -12.52 16.07
C ALA A 109 61.17 -11.63 15.80
N TRP A 110 61.01 -10.31 15.90
CA TRP A 110 62.09 -9.34 15.64
C TRP A 110 62.99 -9.05 16.86
N TYR A 111 62.47 -9.17 18.08
CA TYR A 111 63.21 -8.91 19.33
C TYR A 111 63.61 -10.20 20.07
N ALA A 112 63.47 -11.36 19.43
CA ALA A 112 64.03 -12.60 19.96
C ALA A 112 65.58 -12.56 19.88
N PRO A 113 66.29 -12.92 20.95
CA PRO A 113 67.76 -12.86 21.02
C PRO A 113 68.47 -13.86 20.11
#